data_AF-A0A9D2J038-F1
#
_entry.id   AF-A0A9D2J038-F1
#
_cell.length_a   1.000
_cell.length_b   1.000
_cell.length_c   1.000
_cell.angle_alpha   90.00
_cell.angle_beta   90.00
_cell.angle_gamma   90.00
#
_symmetry.space_group_name_H-M   'P 1'
#
loop_
_entity.id
_entity.type
_entity.pdbx_description
1 polymer ?
#
loop_
_entity_poly.entity_id
_entity_poly.type
_entity_poly.pdbx_seq_one_letter_code
_entity_poly.pdbx_strand_id
1 'polypeptide(L)' 'MDIAPLRRLTSFQIIILLFAAVILAGALLLMLPFASQSGRVTPFDETLFTATSAVCVTGLVVQDTATYWSYFGQAVILLL' A
#
# COMPACT_ATOMS: atom_id res chain seq x y z
N MET A 1 10.48 14.99 -18.75
CA MET A 1 10.17 14.69 -17.33
C MET A 1 9.30 15.82 -16.84
N ASP A 2 8.05 15.78 -17.25
CA ASP A 2 7.08 16.86 -17.11
C ASP A 2 6.50 16.84 -15.70
N ILE A 3 7.13 17.64 -14.84
CA ILE A 3 6.58 18.06 -13.55
C ILE A 3 5.25 18.79 -13.81
N ALA A 4 4.15 18.08 -13.56
CA ALA A 4 2.78 18.56 -13.75
C ALA A 4 2.57 19.94 -13.10
N PRO A 5 1.83 20.85 -13.76
CA PRO A 5 1.74 22.25 -13.39
C PRO A 5 1.04 22.40 -12.03
N LEU A 6 1.65 23.16 -11.13
CA LEU A 6 1.10 23.58 -9.83
C LEU A 6 -0.21 24.38 -10.02
N ARG A 7 -1.32 23.67 -10.21
CA ARG A 7 -2.65 24.21 -10.45
C ARG A 7 -3.42 24.19 -9.13
N ARG A 8 -3.47 25.32 -8.40
CA ARG A 8 -4.33 25.61 -7.21
C ARG A 8 -5.03 24.37 -6.61
N LEU A 9 -4.25 23.45 -6.03
CA LEU A 9 -4.82 22.30 -5.34
C LEU A 9 -5.26 22.78 -3.96
N THR A 10 -6.50 22.49 -3.58
CA THR A 10 -6.97 22.80 -2.22
C THR A 10 -6.23 21.92 -1.22
N SER A 11 -6.11 22.37 0.03
CA SER A 11 -5.42 21.60 1.09
C SER A 11 -5.90 20.15 1.18
N PHE A 12 -7.20 19.93 0.97
CA PHE A 12 -7.81 18.60 0.91
C PHE A 12 -7.31 17.74 -0.26
N GLN A 13 -7.16 18.31 -1.46
CA GLN A 13 -6.67 17.57 -2.63
C GLN A 13 -5.22 17.11 -2.45
N ILE A 14 -4.38 17.94 -1.80
CA ILE A 14 -3.00 17.57 -1.49
C ILE A 14 -2.96 16.39 -0.52
N ILE A 15 -3.80 16.41 0.52
CA ILE A 15 -3.89 15.30 1.48
C ILE A 15 -4.34 14.03 0.77
N ILE A 16 -5.40 14.08 -0.05
CA ILE A 16 -5.89 12.91 -0.78
C ILE A 16 -4.82 12.36 -1.73
N LEU A 17 -4.10 13.22 -2.45
CA LEU A 17 -2.99 12.80 -3.32
C LEU A 17 -1.86 12.14 -2.54
N LEU A 18 -1.50 12.66 -1.37
CA LEU A 18 -0.49 12.06 -0.49
C LEU A 18 -0.93 10.67 0.00
N PHE A 19 -2.14 10.56 0.51
CA PHE A 19 -2.70 9.28 0.95
C PHE A 19 -2.74 8.26 -0.21
N ALA A 20 -3.23 8.66 -1.39
CA ALA A 20 -3.26 7.81 -2.57
C ALA A 20 -1.85 7.38 -3.01
N ALA A 21 -0.87 8.28 -2.96
CA ALA A 21 0.52 7.98 -3.31
C ALA A 21 1.14 6.95 -2.35
N VAL A 22 0.92 7.10 -1.03
CA VAL A 22 1.42 6.17 -0.01
C VAL A 22 0.76 4.80 -0.15
N ILE A 23 -0.57 4.75 -0.34
CA ILE A 23 -1.32 3.51 -0.55
C ILE A 23 -0.81 2.77 -1.79
N LEU A 24 -0.63 3.47 -2.91
CA LEU A 24 -0.13 2.86 -4.15
C LEU A 24 1.31 2.39 -4.00
N ALA A 25 2.18 3.17 -3.35
CA ALA A 25 3.55 2.77 -3.07
C ALA A 25 3.61 1.52 -2.17
N GLY A 26 2.78 1.47 -1.11
CA GLY A 26 2.64 0.32 -0.23
C GLY A 26 2.12 -0.92 -0.95
N ALA A 27 1.07 -0.77 -1.76
CA ALA A 27 0.50 -1.86 -2.56
C ALA A 27 1.52 -2.42 -3.56
N LEU A 28 2.32 -1.57 -4.20
CA LEU A 28 3.41 -1.98 -5.09
C LEU A 28 4.50 -2.74 -4.33
N LEU A 29 4.93 -2.23 -3.17
CA LEU A 29 5.90 -2.91 -2.30
C LEU A 29 5.41 -4.29 -1.85
N LEU A 30 4.13 -4.41 -1.49
CA LEU A 30 3.48 -5.66 -1.09
C LEU A 30 3.24 -6.61 -2.27
N MET A 31 3.13 -6.10 -3.50
CA MET A 31 2.97 -6.92 -4.71
C MET A 31 4.26 -7.65 -5.10
N LEU A 32 5.43 -7.24 -4.58
CA LEU A 32 6.66 -7.95 -4.84
C LEU A 32 6.61 -9.38 -4.26
N PRO A 33 7.14 -10.39 -4.97
CA PRO A 33 7.17 -11.78 -4.49
C PRO A 33 8.00 -11.95 -3.21
N PHE A 34 8.85 -10.96 -2.87
CA PHE A 34 9.59 -10.92 -1.61
C PHE A 34 8.72 -10.61 -0.39
N ALA A 35 7.57 -9.96 -0.58
CA ALA A 35 6.63 -9.66 0.49
C ALA A 35 5.74 -10.87 0.83
N SER A 36 5.50 -11.79 -0.11
CA SER A 36 4.75 -13.03 0.17
C SER A 36 5.67 -14.11 0.73
N GLN A 37 5.25 -14.80 1.79
CA GLN A 37 5.99 -15.93 2.35
C GLN A 37 6.08 -17.10 1.34
N SER A 38 5.08 -17.22 0.47
CA SER A 38 5.02 -18.23 -0.58
C SER A 38 5.90 -17.94 -1.81
N GLY A 39 6.53 -16.75 -1.87
CA GLY A 39 7.29 -16.30 -3.03
C GLY A 39 6.43 -16.00 -4.27
N ARG A 40 5.10 -15.99 -4.14
CA ARG A 40 4.17 -15.68 -5.22
C ARG A 40 3.84 -14.19 -5.24
N VAL A 41 3.62 -13.67 -6.44
CA VAL A 41 3.07 -12.32 -6.62
C VAL A 41 1.63 -12.32 -6.13
N THR A 42 1.35 -11.51 -5.11
CA THR A 42 0.00 -11.28 -4.60
C THR A 42 -0.78 -10.46 -5.63
N PRO A 43 -2.05 -10.79 -5.92
CA PRO A 43 -2.84 -10.03 -6.87
C PRO A 43 -3.06 -8.58 -6.38
N PHE A 44 -3.12 -7.63 -7.32
CA PHE A 44 -3.09 -6.19 -7.02
C PHE A 44 -4.28 -5.71 -6.19
N ASP A 45 -5.45 -6.33 -6.35
CA ASP A 45 -6.64 -6.03 -5.56
C ASP A 45 -6.46 -6.35 -4.07
N GLU A 46 -5.83 -7.48 -3.75
CA GLU A 46 -5.54 -7.85 -2.36
C GLU A 46 -4.46 -6.93 -1.75
N THR A 47 -3.41 -6.59 -2.49
CA THR A 47 -2.36 -5.69 -1.99
C THR A 47 -2.85 -4.26 -1.81
N LEU A 48 -3.70 -3.77 -2.73
CA LEU A 48 -4.32 -2.45 -2.64
C LEU A 48 -5.26 -2.35 -1.43
N PHE A 49 -6.09 -3.38 -1.21
CA PHE A 49 -6.97 -3.42 -0.04
C PHE A 49 -6.17 -3.43 1.25
N THR A 50 -5.12 -4.25 1.33
CA THR A 50 -4.25 -4.37 2.51
C THR A 50 -3.54 -3.04 2.79
N ALA A 51 -2.96 -2.40 1.78
CA ALA A 51 -2.29 -1.11 1.91
C ALA A 51 -3.27 0.00 2.33
N THR A 52 -4.47 0.05 1.75
CA THR A 52 -5.50 1.02 2.12
C THR A 52 -5.96 0.84 3.57
N SER A 53 -6.16 -0.41 3.99
CA SER A 53 -6.58 -0.74 5.35
C SER A 53 -5.52 -0.40 6.41
N ALA A 54 -4.24 -0.60 6.09
CA ALA A 54 -3.11 -0.22 6.93
C ALA A 54 -3.02 1.31 7.09
N VAL A 55 -3.00 2.05 5.97
CA VAL A 55 -2.91 3.52 5.96
C VAL A 55 -4.12 4.19 6.64
N CYS A 56 -5.32 3.65 6.43
CA CYS A 56 -6.53 4.13 7.09
C CYS A 56 -6.69 3.59 8.52
N VAL A 57 -5.72 2.82 9.03
CA VAL A 57 -5.69 2.22 10.38
C VAL A 57 -7.00 1.47 10.70
N THR A 58 -7.58 0.82 9.68
CA THR A 58 -8.86 0.11 9.81
C THR A 58 -8.65 -1.31 10.32
N GLY A 59 -7.52 -1.93 9.98
CA GLY A 59 -7.14 -3.27 10.47
C GLY A 59 -7.84 -4.45 9.77
N LEU A 60 -8.50 -4.21 8.64
CA LEU A 60 -9.07 -5.26 7.79
C LEU A 60 -7.99 -5.91 6.91
N VAL A 61 -7.98 -7.24 6.82
CA VAL A 61 -7.00 -7.98 6.02
C VAL A 61 -7.72 -9.01 5.15
N VAL A 62 -7.36 -9.10 3.86
CA VAL A 62 -7.98 -10.06 2.93
C VAL A 62 -7.43 -11.46 3.15
N GLN A 63 -6.13 -11.54 3.47
CA GLN A 63 -5.43 -12.77 3.79
C GLN A 63 -4.80 -12.69 5.17
N ASP A 64 -4.67 -13.85 5.82
CA ASP A 64 -4.10 -13.96 7.16
C ASP A 64 -2.66 -13.42 7.20
N THR A 65 -2.48 -12.31 7.92
CA THR A 65 -1.22 -11.56 7.86
C THR A 65 -0.04 -12.31 8.47
N ALA A 66 -0.30 -13.20 9.42
CA ALA A 66 0.72 -13.93 10.16
C ALA A 66 1.35 -15.05 9.33
N THR A 67 0.57 -15.64 8.42
CA THR A 67 0.98 -16.79 7.62
C THR A 67 1.26 -16.46 6.15
N TYR A 68 0.60 -15.44 5.61
CA TYR A 68 0.72 -15.09 4.19
C TYR A 68 1.92 -14.18 3.87
N TRP A 69 2.18 -13.18 4.71
CA TRP A 69 3.25 -12.22 4.49
C TRP A 69 4.58 -12.73 5.06
N SER A 70 5.67 -12.43 4.35
CA SER A 70 7.01 -12.56 4.88
C SER A 70 7.27 -11.50 5.96
N TYR A 71 8.37 -11.66 6.71
CA TYR A 71 8.80 -10.63 7.67
C TYR A 71 8.97 -9.25 7.03
N PHE A 72 9.35 -9.19 5.75
CA PHE A 72 9.41 -7.95 4.99
C PHE A 72 8.01 -7.37 4.74
N GLY A 73 7.07 -8.19 4.26
CA GLY A 73 5.69 -7.75 4.04
C GLY A 73 5.02 -7.24 5.33
N GLN A 74 5.24 -7.93 6.44
CA GLN A 74 4.76 -7.49 7.76
C GLN A 74 5.37 -6.15 8.20
N ALA A 75 6.68 -5.95 7.97
CA ALA A 75 7.33 -4.67 8.26
C ALA A 75 6.75 -3.52 7.39
N VAL A 76 6.46 -3.79 6.12
CA VAL A 76 5.80 -2.81 5.22
C VAL A 76 4.41 -2.45 5.71
N ILE A 77 3.61 -3.43 6.14
CA ILE A 77 2.25 -3.21 6.68
C ILE A 77 2.29 -2.38 7.97
N LEU A 78 3.28 -2.59 8.82
CA LEU A 78 3.46 -1.82 10.06
C LEU A 78 3.99 -0.39 9.82
N LEU A 79 4.68 -0.17 8.70
CA LEU A 79 5.24 1.13 8.32
C LEU A 79 4.20 2.03 7.63
N LEU A 80 3.27 1.43 6.88
CA LEU A 80 2.15 2.09 6.19
C LEU A 80 1.15 2.68 7.20
#